data_AF-A0A2J8WV32-F1
#
_entry.id   AF-A0A2J8WV32-F1
#
_cell.length_a   1.000
_cell.length_b   1.000
_cell.length_c   1.000
_cell.angle_alpha   90.00
_cell.angle_beta   90.00
_cell.angle_gamma   90.00
#
_symmetry.space_group_name_H-M   'P 1'
#
loop_
_entity.id
_entity.type
_entity.pdbx_description
1 polymer ?
#
loop_
_entity_poly.entity_id
_entity_poly.type
_entity_poly.pdbx_seq_one_letter_code
_entity_poly.pdbx_strand_id
1 'polypeptide(L)'
;MDFSRNLYDIGEQLDSEDLASLKFLSLDYIPQRKQEPIKDALMLFQRLQEKRMLEESNLSFLKELLFRINRLDLLITYLNTRKEEMERELQTPGRAQISAYRVMLYQISEEVSRSELRCFKFLL
;
A
#
# COMPACT_ATOMS: atom_id res chain seq x y z
N MET A 1 -1.47 5.22 22.76
CA MET A 1 -0.61 4.41 21.87
C MET A 1 0.10 5.41 20.98
N ASP A 2 1.44 5.45 21.01
CA ASP A 2 2.17 6.39 20.16
C ASP A 2 1.98 6.01 18.69
N PHE A 3 1.27 6.85 17.94
CA PHE A 3 1.03 6.66 16.51
C PHE A 3 2.32 6.37 15.73
N SER A 4 3.39 7.10 16.02
CA SER A 4 4.71 6.91 15.42
C SER A 4 5.32 5.54 15.72
N ARG A 5 5.07 4.98 16.92
CA ARG A 5 5.54 3.64 17.28
C ARG A 5 4.78 2.57 16.51
N ASN A 6 3.47 2.70 16.37
CA ASN A 6 2.69 1.77 15.54
C ASN A 6 3.13 1.78 14.07
N LEU A 7 3.44 2.95 13.50
CA LEU A 7 3.98 3.02 12.13
C LEU A 7 5.35 2.36 11.99
N TYR A 8 6.19 2.48 13.02
CA TYR A 8 7.47 1.77 13.08
C TYR A 8 7.26 0.26 13.12
N ASP A 9 6.41 -0.23 14.02
CA ASP A 9 6.15 -1.67 14.19
C ASP A 9 5.53 -2.28 12.92
N ILE A 10 4.62 -1.57 12.24
CA ILE A 10 4.10 -1.98 10.91
C ILE A 10 5.24 -2.01 9.89
N GLY A 11 6.07 -0.98 9.85
CA GLY A 11 7.16 -0.85 8.88
C GLY A 11 8.18 -1.97 9.00
N GLU A 12 8.52 -2.41 10.21
CA GLU A 12 9.44 -3.52 10.47
C GLU A 12 8.91 -4.88 9.98
N GLN A 13 7.58 -5.02 9.85
CA GLN A 13 6.97 -6.27 9.36
C GLN A 13 6.80 -6.30 7.84
N LEU A 14 7.06 -5.19 7.14
CA LEU A 14 6.94 -5.09 5.68
C LEU A 14 8.30 -5.39 5.04
N ASP A 15 8.33 -6.37 4.14
CA ASP A 15 9.55 -6.71 3.43
C ASP A 15 9.78 -5.82 2.19
N SER A 16 10.82 -6.13 1.43
CA SER A 16 11.15 -5.37 0.22
C SER A 16 10.12 -5.53 -0.91
N GLU A 17 9.45 -6.68 -1.00
CA GLU A 17 8.41 -6.92 -2.02
C GLU A 17 7.15 -6.14 -1.66
N ASP A 18 6.74 -6.17 -0.39
CA ASP A 18 5.67 -5.33 0.16
C ASP A 18 5.95 -3.84 -0.11
N LEU A 19 7.17 -3.38 0.20
CA LEU A 19 7.54 -1.98 -0.04
C LEU A 19 7.45 -1.61 -1.53
N ALA A 20 7.89 -2.48 -2.44
CA ALA A 20 7.79 -2.23 -3.87
C ALA A 20 6.32 -2.09 -4.32
N SER A 21 5.45 -2.96 -3.82
CA SER A 21 4.01 -2.93 -4.06
C SER A 21 3.35 -1.66 -3.52
N LEU A 22 3.68 -1.27 -2.28
CA LEU A 22 3.19 -0.04 -1.66
C LEU A 22 3.64 1.22 -2.40
N LYS A 23 4.89 1.25 -2.88
CA LYS A 23 5.41 2.33 -3.73
C LYS A 23 4.60 2.44 -5.02
N PHE A 24 4.34 1.33 -5.70
CA PHE A 24 3.52 1.28 -6.92
C PHE A 24 2.10 1.81 -6.67
N LEU A 25 1.42 1.32 -5.63
CA LEU A 25 0.06 1.71 -5.29
C LEU A 25 -0.03 3.19 -4.86
N SER A 26 1.06 3.75 -4.34
CA SER A 26 1.14 5.17 -3.93
C SER A 26 1.49 6.13 -5.07
N LEU A 27 1.70 5.67 -6.31
CA LEU A 27 2.15 6.50 -7.43
C LEU A 27 1.19 7.64 -7.82
N ASP A 28 -0.10 7.49 -7.52
CA ASP A 28 -1.10 8.53 -7.80
C ASP A 28 -0.96 9.74 -6.85
N TYR A 29 -0.26 9.57 -5.72
CA TYR A 29 -0.09 10.59 -4.67
C TYR A 29 1.36 11.03 -4.46
N ILE A 30 2.30 10.09 -4.60
CA ILE A 30 3.74 10.32 -4.47
C ILE A 30 4.38 10.07 -5.84
N PRO A 31 4.78 11.13 -6.56
CA PRO A 31 5.41 11.00 -7.87
C PRO A 31 6.66 10.12 -7.81
N GLN A 32 6.90 9.33 -8.85
CA GLN A 32 8.01 8.37 -8.93
C GLN A 32 9.38 8.97 -8.55
N ARG A 33 9.70 10.18 -9.01
CA ARG A 33 10.95 10.90 -8.65
C ARG A 33 11.14 11.08 -7.14
N LYS A 34 10.05 11.23 -6.40
CA LYS A 34 10.07 11.36 -4.93
C LYS A 34 10.09 10.00 -4.22
N GLN A 35 9.84 8.91 -4.95
CA GLN A 35 9.91 7.55 -4.42
C GLN A 35 11.30 6.91 -4.55
N GLU A 36 12.15 7.39 -5.46
CA GLU A 36 13.55 6.95 -5.60
C GLU A 36 14.35 6.94 -4.28
N PRO A 37 14.28 7.98 -3.43
CA PRO A 37 15.01 7.98 -2.15
C PRO A 37 14.37 7.11 -1.06
N ILE A 38 13.17 6.57 -1.27
CA ILE A 38 12.46 5.75 -0.26
C ILE A 38 13.08 4.35 -0.22
N LYS A 39 13.75 4.04 0.89
CA LYS A 39 14.48 2.78 1.13
C LYS A 39 13.73 1.77 1.99
N ASP A 40 12.82 2.24 2.83
CA ASP A 40 12.03 1.43 3.75
C ASP A 40 10.58 1.93 3.84
N ALA A 41 9.71 1.15 4.49
CA ALA A 41 8.30 1.48 4.67
C ALA A 41 8.10 2.74 5.53
N LEU A 42 8.96 2.98 6.53
CA LEU A 42 8.84 4.14 7.40
C LEU A 42 9.06 5.45 6.62
N MET A 43 10.05 5.49 5.72
CA MET A 43 10.26 6.60 4.80
C MET A 43 9.04 6.83 3.90
N LEU A 44 8.37 5.77 3.45
CA LEU A 44 7.13 5.89 2.68
C LEU A 44 6.03 6.52 3.54
N PHE A 45 5.84 6.05 4.76
CA PHE A 45 4.86 6.60 5.70
C PHE A 45 5.11 8.09 5.99
N GLN A 46 6.37 8.49 6.18
CA GLN A 46 6.74 9.91 6.33
C GLN A 46 6.33 10.75 5.12
N ARG A 47 6.53 10.26 3.89
CA ARG A 47 6.09 10.97 2.67
C ARG A 47 4.57 11.08 2.59
N LEU A 48 3.84 10.07 3.07
CA LEU A 48 2.38 10.11 3.16
C LEU A 48 1.89 11.11 4.21
N GLN A 49 2.59 11.23 5.34
CA GLN A 49 2.33 12.24 6.36
C GLN A 49 2.56 13.66 5.83
N GLU A 50 3.66 13.90 5.10
CA GLU A 50 3.92 15.19 4.44
C GLU A 50 2.82 15.59 3.45
N LYS A 51 2.12 14.60 2.88
CA LYS A 51 1.00 14.78 1.96
C LYS A 51 -0.37 14.82 2.64
N ARG A 52 -0.44 14.71 3.97
CA ARG A 52 -1.70 14.62 4.76
C ARG A 52 -2.59 13.43 4.37
N MET A 53 -1.99 12.40 3.78
CA MET A 53 -2.68 11.15 3.41
C MET A 53 -2.60 10.13 4.54
N LEU A 54 -1.72 10.34 5.52
CA LEU A 54 -1.55 9.51 6.70
C LEU A 54 -1.35 10.41 7.91
N GLU A 55 -2.28 10.39 8.84
CA GLU A 55 -2.23 11.15 10.10
C GLU A 55 -2.83 10.30 11.22
N GLU A 56 -2.57 10.64 12.48
CA GLU A 56 -3.14 9.90 13.62
C GLU A 56 -4.68 9.85 13.58
N SER A 57 -5.31 10.94 13.10
CA SER A 57 -6.75 11.03 12.92
C SER A 57 -7.25 10.42 11.61
N ASN A 58 -6.34 10.05 10.68
CA ASN A 58 -6.67 9.55 9.36
C ASN A 58 -5.73 8.43 8.92
N LEU A 59 -6.17 7.19 9.17
CA LEU A 59 -5.47 5.96 8.79
C LEU A 59 -6.06 5.28 7.54
N SER A 60 -7.08 5.88 6.91
CA SER A 60 -7.85 5.27 5.82
C SER A 60 -6.95 4.79 4.67
N PHE A 61 -6.00 5.63 4.25
CA PHE A 61 -5.11 5.30 3.14
C PHE A 61 -4.13 4.17 3.47
N LEU A 62 -3.58 4.17 4.70
CA LEU A 62 -2.69 3.10 5.16
C LEU A 62 -3.46 1.77 5.26
N LYS A 63 -4.69 1.81 5.77
CA LYS A 63 -5.56 0.62 5.82
C LYS A 63 -5.83 0.08 4.42
N GLU A 64 -6.17 0.94 3.46
CA GLU A 64 -6.38 0.51 2.07
C GLU A 64 -5.10 -0.09 1.48
N LEU A 65 -3.95 0.55 1.65
CA LEU A 65 -2.66 0.05 1.16
C LEU A 65 -2.37 -1.37 1.67
N LEU A 66 -2.44 -1.58 2.99
CA LEU A 66 -2.20 -2.89 3.61
C LEU A 66 -3.24 -3.94 3.16
N PHE A 67 -4.48 -3.53 2.95
CA PHE A 67 -5.52 -4.41 2.42
C PHE A 67 -5.22 -4.85 0.98
N ARG A 68 -4.75 -3.93 0.12
CA ARG A 68 -4.45 -4.25 -1.29
C ARG A 68 -3.30 -5.23 -1.41
N ILE A 69 -2.25 -5.10 -0.60
CA ILE A 69 -1.11 -6.04 -0.57
C ILE A 69 -1.38 -7.29 0.29
N ASN A 70 -2.63 -7.52 0.69
CA ASN A 70 -3.06 -8.70 1.44
C ASN A 70 -2.39 -8.89 2.82
N ARG A 71 -1.88 -7.81 3.44
CA ARG A 71 -1.30 -7.81 4.80
C ARG A 71 -2.38 -7.66 5.88
N LEU A 72 -3.32 -8.61 5.87
CA LEU A 72 -4.45 -8.64 6.82
C LEU A 72 -3.99 -8.86 8.27
N ASP A 73 -2.86 -9.53 8.46
CA ASP A 73 -2.18 -9.72 9.75
C ASP A 73 -1.85 -8.37 10.40
N LEU A 74 -1.31 -7.41 9.62
CA LEU A 74 -0.95 -6.09 10.12
C LEU A 74 -2.17 -5.21 10.39
N LEU A 75 -3.20 -5.32 9.55
CA LEU A 75 -4.48 -4.63 9.75
C LEU A 75 -5.14 -5.02 11.08
N ILE A 76 -5.17 -6.31 11.38
CA ILE A 76 -5.79 -6.82 12.61
C ILE A 76 -4.91 -6.45 13.82
N THR A 77 -3.61 -6.70 13.74
CA THR A 77 -2.68 -6.58 14.88
C THR A 77 -2.46 -5.13 15.29
N TYR A 78 -2.24 -4.23 14.33
CA TYR A 78 -1.81 -2.86 14.62
C TYR A 78 -2.90 -1.81 14.41
N LEU A 79 -3.89 -2.09 13.55
CA LEU A 79 -4.94 -1.13 13.19
C LEU A 79 -6.35 -1.58 13.62
N ASN A 80 -6.47 -2.71 14.32
CA ASN A 80 -7.73 -3.31 14.80
C ASN A 80 -8.84 -3.31 13.72
N THR A 81 -8.47 -3.60 12.48
CA THR A 81 -9.35 -3.55 11.32
C THR A 81 -9.50 -4.94 10.73
N ARG A 82 -10.73 -5.38 10.50
CA ARG A 82 -11.02 -6.71 9.93
C ARG A 82 -11.13 -6.66 8.41
N LYS A 83 -10.98 -7.81 7.77
CA LYS A 83 -11.13 -7.94 6.31
C LYS A 83 -12.52 -7.48 5.84
N GLU A 84 -13.57 -7.89 6.55
CA GLU A 84 -14.96 -7.57 6.17
C GLU A 84 -15.26 -6.08 6.29
N GLU A 85 -14.58 -5.38 7.21
CA GLU A 85 -14.68 -3.92 7.36
C GLU A 85 -14.10 -3.22 6.14
N MET A 86 -12.90 -3.61 5.71
CA MET A 86 -12.26 -3.07 4.51
C MET A 86 -13.07 -3.36 3.24
N GLU A 87 -13.59 -4.57 3.09
CA GLU A 87 -14.43 -4.93 1.93
C GLU A 87 -15.68 -4.03 1.84
N ARG A 88 -16.36 -3.79 2.96
CA ARG A 88 -17.53 -2.90 3.01
C ARG A 88 -17.17 -1.44 2.76
N GLU A 89 -16.06 -0.98 3.33
CA GLU A 89 -15.61 0.40 3.17
C GLU A 89 -15.26 0.69 1.70
N LEU A 90 -14.50 -0.21 1.06
CA LEU A 90 -14.03 -0.04 -0.32
C LEU A 90 -15.11 -0.27 -1.38
N GLN A 91 -16.20 -0.96 -1.05
CA GLN A 91 -17.39 -1.05 -1.91
C GLN A 91 -18.17 0.27 -2.00
N THR A 92 -18.01 1.15 -1.01
CA THR A 92 -18.71 2.43 -0.99
C THR A 92 -18.10 3.39 -2.02
N PRO A 93 -18.88 3.92 -2.98
CA PRO A 93 -18.36 4.84 -4.00
C PRO A 93 -17.64 6.04 -3.39
N GLY A 94 -16.42 6.32 -3.88
CA GLY A 94 -15.61 7.45 -3.44
C GLY A 94 -14.85 7.23 -2.12
N ARG A 95 -14.93 6.04 -1.49
CA ARG A 95 -14.11 5.71 -0.32
C ARG A 95 -12.73 5.18 -0.67
N ALA A 96 -12.62 4.36 -1.71
CA ALA A 96 -11.33 3.91 -2.22
C ALA A 96 -10.52 5.12 -2.72
N GLN A 97 -9.33 5.27 -2.17
CA GLN A 97 -8.38 6.33 -2.52
C GLN A 97 -7.42 5.84 -3.60
N ILE A 98 -7.12 4.54 -3.67
CA ILE A 98 -6.30 3.99 -4.75
C ILE A 98 -7.19 3.80 -5.99
N SER A 99 -6.75 4.32 -7.14
CA SER A 99 -7.53 4.19 -8.37
C SER A 99 -7.72 2.73 -8.77
N ALA A 100 -8.90 2.39 -9.29
CA ALA A 100 -9.18 1.04 -9.79
C ALA A 100 -8.18 0.59 -10.88
N TYR A 101 -7.66 1.55 -11.65
CA TYR A 101 -6.57 1.32 -12.60
C TYR A 101 -5.29 0.80 -11.93
N ARG A 102 -4.84 1.41 -10.83
CA ARG A 102 -3.67 0.92 -10.07
C ARG A 102 -3.91 -0.45 -9.48
N VAL A 103 -5.09 -0.67 -8.91
CA VAL A 103 -5.46 -1.97 -8.34
C VAL A 103 -5.43 -3.06 -9.41
N MET A 104 -6.01 -2.81 -10.58
CA MET A 104 -5.99 -3.74 -11.70
C MET A 104 -4.57 -4.08 -12.15
N LEU A 105 -3.70 -3.09 -12.31
CA LEU A 105 -2.30 -3.35 -12.69
C LEU A 105 -1.54 -4.15 -11.64
N TYR A 106 -1.80 -3.89 -10.36
CA TYR A 106 -1.21 -4.66 -9.27
C TYR A 106 -1.72 -6.10 -9.26
N GLN A 107 -3.02 -6.33 -9.46
CA GLN A 107 -3.59 -7.68 -9.59
C GLN A 107 -2.95 -8.46 -10.75
N ILE A 108 -2.73 -7.80 -11.89
CA ILE A 108 -2.01 -8.42 -13.01
C ILE A 108 -0.59 -8.80 -12.58
N SER A 109 0.14 -7.95 -11.86
CA SER A 109 1.50 -8.29 -11.42
C SER A 109 1.55 -9.47 -10.45
N GLU A 110 0.51 -9.67 -9.64
CA GLU A 110 0.42 -10.81 -8.71
C GLU A 110 0.15 -12.13 -9.43
N GLU A 111 -0.59 -12.10 -10.55
CA GLU A 111 -0.93 -13.30 -11.33
C GLU A 111 0.18 -13.71 -12.33
N VAL A 112 1.08 -12.78 -12.68
CA VAL A 112 2.13 -12.99 -13.68
C VAL A 112 3.33 -13.73 -13.09
N SER A 113 3.57 -14.95 -13.58
CA SER A 113 4.77 -15.71 -13.23
C SER A 113 6.05 -15.09 -13.82
N ARG A 114 7.22 -15.47 -13.27
CA ARG A 114 8.53 -15.04 -13.81
C ARG A 114 8.75 -15.43 -15.28
N SER A 115 8.19 -16.56 -15.72
CA SER A 115 8.24 -16.99 -17.13
C SER A 115 7.36 -16.11 -18.02
N GLU A 116 6.14 -15.79 -17.58
CA GLU A 116 5.23 -14.92 -18.33
C GLU A 116 5.77 -13.49 -18.39
N LEU A 117 6.38 -13.00 -17.31
CA LEU A 117 7.07 -11.71 -17.30
C LEU A 117 8.18 -11.65 -18.36
N ARG A 118 8.89 -12.76 -18.59
CA ARG A 118 9.90 -12.84 -19.66
C ARG A 118 9.24 -12.72 -21.03
N CYS A 119 8.12 -13.40 -21.25
CA CYS A 119 7.35 -13.28 -22.48
C CYS A 119 6.87 -11.84 -22.71
N PHE A 120 6.33 -11.17 -21.68
CA PHE A 120 5.91 -9.77 -21.77
C PHE A 120 7.04 -8.83 -22.23
N LYS A 121 8.27 -9.04 -21.73
CA LYS A 121 9.44 -8.24 -22.13
C LYS A 121 9.82 -8.38 -23.61
N PHE A 122 9.47 -9.49 -24.26
CA PHE A 122 9.72 -9.69 -25.69
C PHE A 122 8.61 -9.14 -26.58
N LEU A 123 7.39 -9.01 -26.03
CA LEU A 123 6.21 -8.57 -26.76
C LEU A 123 6.03 -7.05 -26.76
N LEU A 124 6.74 -6.32 -25.89
CA LEU A 124 6.74 -4.86 -25.75
C LEU A 124 8.00 -4.24 -26.37
#